data_AF-A0AB32UVS9-F1
#
_entry.id   AF-A0AB32UVS9-F1
#
_cell.length_a   1.000
_cell.length_b   1.000
_cell.length_c   1.000
_cell.angle_alpha   90.00
_cell.angle_beta   90.00
_cell.angle_gamma   90.00
#
_symmetry.space_group_name_H-M   'P 1'
#
loop_
_entity.id
_entity.type
_entity.pdbx_description
1 polymer ?
#
loop_
_entity_poly.entity_id
_entity_poly.type
_entity_poly.pdbx_seq_one_letter_code
_entity_poly.pdbx_strand_id
1 'polypeptide(L)'
;MELASASRQACCWLPVRLKSSKATSYGSSSASLSSTKNSNSSRIRCLSSKFSSCPALVVNQVRLRRPLAAVVGDKTAVPNDCDGEQVAGLDSFDSSPINDDVNEDEKGSVEGLDNSKMIRVCDKLIEVFMVDKPTPTDWRRLLAFSKEWSSIRPHFFKRCQDRADGEADPGMKHKLLRLGRKLKEIDEDVQRHNELLEVVKGAPSEVSEIVARRRKDFTKEFFVHLHTVAESYYDNPTEQNALAKLGNTCLAAVQAYDTATESIEAINAAELKFQDIINSPSLDVACQKIDSLAAKNQLDSALMLMITKAWSAAKESNMTKDEVKDILYHLYMTARGNLQRLLPKEIRIVKYLLEIEDPEERLCALNDAFTPGEELEGKDVDNLYTTPEKLHTLMRAVVDAYNFSQEGTLLREARDLMNPKIIEKLEELIKVVERNFM
;
A
#
# COMPACT_ATOMS: atom_id res chain seq x y z
N MET A 1 -8.60 79.44 -25.65
CA MET A 1 -9.31 78.85 -24.50
C MET A 1 -8.98 77.37 -24.52
N GLU A 2 -7.82 77.00 -23.98
CA GLU A 2 -7.58 76.59 -22.57
C GLU A 2 -7.98 75.10 -22.40
N LEU A 3 -7.16 74.13 -21.97
CA LEU A 3 -5.83 74.02 -21.33
C LEU A 3 -5.21 72.67 -21.79
N ALA A 4 -3.93 72.57 -22.19
CA ALA A 4 -2.77 72.15 -21.38
C ALA A 4 -3.08 70.94 -20.44
N SER A 5 -2.36 69.81 -20.48
CA SER A 5 -0.91 69.69 -20.31
C SER A 5 -0.34 68.35 -20.81
N ALA A 6 0.92 68.41 -21.26
CA ALA A 6 1.78 67.27 -21.54
C ALA A 6 2.70 66.99 -20.35
N SER A 7 3.08 65.74 -20.12
CA SER A 7 4.49 65.37 -19.92
C SER A 7 4.71 63.85 -19.90
N ARG A 8 5.71 63.47 -20.68
CA ARG A 8 6.42 62.19 -20.83
C ARG A 8 6.76 61.46 -19.53
N GLN A 9 6.78 60.13 -19.59
CA GLN A 9 7.87 59.37 -18.96
C GLN A 9 8.20 58.11 -19.76
N ALA A 10 9.50 57.91 -19.94
CA ALA A 10 10.11 56.83 -20.68
C ALA A 10 10.10 55.54 -19.84
N CYS A 11 9.98 54.39 -20.50
CA CYS A 11 10.61 53.18 -19.99
C CYS A 11 11.30 52.42 -21.12
N CYS A 12 12.53 52.04 -20.80
CA CYS A 12 13.61 51.75 -21.72
C CYS A 12 13.47 50.38 -22.37
N TRP A 13 13.47 50.36 -23.69
CA TRP A 13 13.97 49.22 -24.45
C TRP A 13 15.49 49.25 -24.34
N LEU A 14 16.10 48.31 -23.61
CA LEU A 14 17.53 48.04 -23.70
C LEU A 14 17.75 46.57 -24.07
N PRO A 15 18.39 46.28 -25.22
CA PRO A 15 18.91 44.96 -25.53
C PRO A 15 20.29 44.82 -24.88
N VAL A 16 20.48 43.86 -23.97
CA VAL A 16 21.82 43.53 -23.49
C VAL A 16 22.47 42.51 -24.44
N ARG A 17 23.41 43.09 -25.18
CA ARG A 17 24.35 42.60 -26.16
C ARG A 17 25.08 41.30 -25.79
N LEU A 18 25.02 40.36 -26.73
CA LEU A 18 25.99 39.29 -26.99
C LEU A 18 27.43 39.84 -27.03
N LYS A 19 28.36 39.31 -26.24
CA LYS A 19 29.81 39.47 -26.49
C LYS A 19 30.31 38.28 -27.29
N SER A 20 30.30 38.45 -28.61
CA SER A 20 31.17 37.71 -29.53
C SER A 20 32.53 38.40 -29.57
N SER A 21 33.60 37.68 -29.26
CA SER A 21 34.98 38.09 -29.59
C SER A 21 35.48 37.23 -30.73
N LYS A 22 35.63 37.83 -31.91
CA LYS A 22 36.40 37.32 -33.05
C LYS A 22 37.69 38.15 -33.15
N ALA A 23 38.84 37.49 -33.16
CA ALA A 23 40.07 37.96 -33.81
C ALA A 23 40.81 36.69 -34.28
N THR A 24 40.63 36.29 -35.55
CA THR A 24 41.46 36.60 -36.74
C THR A 24 42.63 35.63 -36.92
N SER A 25 42.64 35.09 -38.14
CA SER A 25 43.40 34.00 -38.73
C SER A 25 44.89 34.23 -38.96
N TYR A 26 45.68 33.17 -38.82
CA TYR A 26 46.74 32.71 -39.72
C TYR A 26 46.68 31.16 -39.66
N GLY A 27 46.70 30.35 -40.71
CA GLY A 27 47.38 30.48 -41.99
C GLY A 27 48.48 29.42 -42.06
N SER A 28 48.17 28.29 -42.72
CA SER A 28 49.09 27.38 -43.45
C SER A 28 49.59 26.08 -42.80
N SER A 29 49.39 25.02 -43.61
CA SER A 29 50.29 23.90 -43.92
C SER A 29 50.31 22.62 -43.07
N SER A 30 49.67 21.60 -43.65
CA SER A 30 50.25 20.30 -44.03
C SER A 30 51.44 19.74 -43.22
N ALA A 31 51.21 18.60 -42.56
CA ALA A 31 52.10 17.45 -42.63
C ALA A 31 51.39 16.18 -42.13
N SER A 32 51.11 15.28 -43.06
CA SER A 32 50.98 13.86 -42.82
C SER A 32 52.33 13.31 -42.35
N LEU A 33 52.38 12.65 -41.18
CA LEU A 33 53.38 11.64 -40.89
C LEU A 33 52.77 10.54 -40.03
N SER A 34 53.09 9.33 -40.47
CA SER A 34 52.64 8.02 -40.04
C SER A 34 53.33 7.54 -38.76
N SER A 35 52.63 6.67 -38.04
CA SER A 35 53.15 5.48 -37.36
C SER A 35 54.18 5.66 -36.24
N THR A 36 53.76 5.34 -35.01
CA THR A 36 54.48 4.31 -34.22
C THR A 36 53.52 3.68 -33.22
N LYS A 37 53.41 2.35 -33.35
CA LYS A 37 52.84 1.45 -32.36
C LYS A 37 53.54 1.69 -31.01
N ASN A 38 52.76 1.79 -29.94
CA ASN A 38 53.19 1.16 -28.70
C ASN A 38 51.96 0.64 -27.95
N SER A 39 51.81 -0.68 -28.03
CA SER A 39 50.99 -1.47 -27.14
C SER A 39 51.52 -1.29 -25.73
N ASN A 40 50.67 -0.83 -24.80
CA ASN A 40 50.81 -1.23 -23.41
C ASN A 40 49.42 -1.42 -22.80
N SER A 41 49.11 -2.70 -22.66
CA SER A 41 48.04 -3.24 -21.86
C SER A 41 48.25 -2.86 -20.39
N SER A 42 47.31 -2.14 -19.81
CA SER A 42 47.02 -2.23 -18.37
C SER A 42 45.54 -2.53 -18.19
N ARG A 43 45.25 -3.83 -18.12
CA ARG A 43 44.00 -4.38 -17.56
C ARG A 43 43.73 -3.69 -16.21
N ILE A 44 42.66 -2.93 -16.11
CA ILE A 44 42.13 -2.52 -14.81
C ILE A 44 41.59 -3.79 -14.16
N ARG A 45 42.29 -4.20 -13.10
CA ARG A 45 41.95 -5.37 -12.29
C ARG A 45 40.59 -5.16 -11.65
N CYS A 46 39.75 -6.18 -11.75
CA CYS A 46 38.64 -6.42 -10.85
C CYS A 46 39.10 -6.22 -9.40
N LEU A 47 38.48 -5.27 -8.70
CA LEU A 47 38.45 -5.28 -7.25
C LEU A 47 37.28 -6.18 -6.85
N SER A 48 37.56 -7.47 -6.74
CA SER A 48 36.77 -8.38 -5.92
C SER A 48 37.07 -8.09 -4.45
N SER A 49 36.33 -7.17 -3.85
CA SER A 49 36.25 -7.11 -2.38
C SER A 49 35.16 -8.05 -1.92
N LYS A 50 35.59 -9.15 -1.29
CA LYS A 50 34.76 -10.12 -0.57
C LYS A 50 33.85 -9.38 0.43
N PHE A 51 32.57 -9.27 0.14
CA PHE A 51 31.57 -9.17 1.19
C PHE A 51 31.33 -10.59 1.71
N SER A 52 31.93 -10.90 2.84
CA SER A 52 31.64 -12.13 3.57
C SER A 52 30.18 -12.12 4.00
N SER A 53 29.51 -13.21 3.68
CA SER A 53 28.20 -13.57 4.16
C SER A 53 28.10 -13.53 5.69
N CYS A 54 26.92 -13.11 6.16
CA CYS A 54 26.25 -13.34 7.46
C CYS A 54 26.37 -12.25 8.56
N PRO A 55 25.33 -12.08 9.42
CA PRO A 55 23.98 -12.66 9.41
C PRO A 55 22.87 -11.60 9.27
N ALA A 56 21.63 -12.09 9.13
CA ALA A 56 20.38 -11.35 9.07
C ALA A 56 20.34 -10.08 9.93
N LEU A 57 19.87 -8.98 9.34
CA LEU A 57 19.36 -7.85 10.10
C LEU A 57 18.14 -8.34 10.90
N VAL A 58 18.40 -8.71 12.15
CA VAL A 58 17.42 -8.72 13.22
C VAL A 58 16.87 -7.30 13.30
N VAL A 59 15.64 -7.12 12.81
CA VAL A 59 14.83 -5.98 13.17
C VAL A 59 14.62 -6.09 14.67
N ASN A 60 15.39 -5.32 15.44
CA ASN A 60 15.12 -5.13 16.86
C ASN A 60 13.70 -4.56 16.98
N GLN A 61 12.78 -5.39 17.46
CA GLN A 61 11.51 -4.95 17.99
C GLN A 61 11.80 -3.87 19.03
N VAL A 62 11.43 -2.63 18.71
CA VAL A 62 11.32 -1.57 19.70
C VAL A 62 10.20 -1.99 20.64
N ARG A 63 10.59 -2.66 21.73
CA ARG A 63 9.74 -2.96 22.86
C ARG A 63 9.29 -1.63 23.45
N LEU A 64 8.07 -1.20 23.15
CA LEU A 64 7.40 -0.10 23.83
C LEU A 64 7.36 -0.42 25.33
N ARG A 65 8.31 0.13 26.08
CA ARG A 65 8.29 0.18 27.54
C ARG A 65 7.15 1.11 27.95
N ARG A 66 6.08 0.53 28.50
CA ARG A 66 5.11 1.27 29.32
C ARG A 66 5.84 1.81 30.57
N PRO A 67 5.61 3.06 31.00
CA PRO A 67 6.11 3.52 32.29
C PRO A 67 5.31 2.87 33.42
N LEU A 68 6.04 2.29 34.37
CA LEU A 68 5.55 1.85 35.68
C LEU A 68 5.11 3.09 36.48
N ALA A 69 3.86 3.12 36.91
CA ALA A 69 3.42 4.00 37.99
C ALA A 69 3.73 3.32 39.34
N ALA A 70 4.31 4.10 40.25
CA ALA A 70 4.85 3.68 41.52
C ALA A 70 3.78 3.35 42.56
N VAL A 71 4.17 2.44 43.45
CA VAL A 71 3.52 1.94 44.67
C VAL A 71 3.29 3.06 45.69
N VAL A 72 2.11 3.05 46.35
CA VAL A 72 1.91 3.41 47.76
C VAL A 72 1.03 2.33 48.39
N GLY A 73 1.44 1.84 49.56
CA GLY A 73 1.08 0.53 50.07
C GLY A 73 -0.03 0.43 51.13
N ASP A 74 -0.25 -0.84 51.45
CA ASP A 74 -0.38 -1.45 52.77
C ASP A 74 -1.76 -1.47 53.47
N LYS A 75 -2.33 -2.68 53.63
CA LYS A 75 -2.66 -3.32 54.92
C LYS A 75 -3.38 -4.68 54.77
N THR A 76 -2.65 -5.72 55.17
CA THR A 76 -2.99 -6.91 55.98
C THR A 76 -4.47 -7.27 56.24
N ALA A 77 -4.86 -8.52 55.95
CA ALA A 77 -5.23 -9.56 56.94
C ALA A 77 -6.05 -10.71 56.33
N VAL A 78 -5.62 -11.95 56.60
CA VAL A 78 -6.39 -13.21 56.63
C VAL A 78 -6.16 -13.73 58.06
N PRO A 79 -7.17 -14.21 58.82
CA PRO A 79 -7.49 -15.65 58.76
C PRO A 79 -8.92 -16.13 59.13
N ASN A 80 -9.19 -17.35 58.65
CA ASN A 80 -9.92 -18.49 59.24
C ASN A 80 -11.45 -18.53 59.49
N ASP A 81 -11.99 -19.64 58.96
CA ASP A 81 -12.77 -20.71 59.63
C ASP A 81 -14.32 -20.73 59.68
N CYS A 82 -14.78 -21.94 59.29
CA CYS A 82 -15.82 -22.78 59.88
C CYS A 82 -17.29 -22.71 59.39
N ASP A 83 -17.65 -23.84 58.76
CA ASP A 83 -18.70 -24.81 59.10
C ASP A 83 -20.18 -24.61 58.70
N GLY A 84 -20.72 -25.73 58.18
CA GLY A 84 -22.10 -26.19 58.42
C GLY A 84 -23.06 -26.00 57.25
N GLU A 85 -23.37 -27.06 56.49
CA GLU A 85 -24.46 -27.99 56.81
C GLU A 85 -24.77 -28.91 55.62
N GLN A 86 -24.70 -30.21 55.90
CA GLN A 86 -25.32 -31.27 55.11
C GLN A 86 -26.80 -31.37 55.49
N VAL A 87 -27.69 -31.57 54.52
CA VAL A 87 -28.87 -32.42 54.73
C VAL A 87 -29.10 -33.25 53.48
N ALA A 88 -28.96 -34.56 53.65
CA ALA A 88 -29.44 -35.58 52.74
C ALA A 88 -30.83 -36.06 53.17
N GLY A 89 -31.59 -36.62 52.22
CA GLY A 89 -32.58 -37.65 52.49
C GLY A 89 -33.99 -37.36 51.97
N LEU A 90 -34.41 -38.14 50.96
CA LEU A 90 -35.44 -39.18 51.15
C LEU A 90 -35.61 -39.98 49.85
N ASP A 91 -35.23 -41.27 49.93
CA ASP A 91 -35.66 -42.35 49.04
C ASP A 91 -37.15 -42.67 49.27
N SER A 92 -37.84 -43.24 48.28
CA SER A 92 -38.17 -44.68 48.30
C SER A 92 -39.45 -45.08 47.53
N PHE A 93 -39.39 -46.33 47.02
CA PHE A 93 -40.44 -47.28 46.58
C PHE A 93 -41.02 -47.07 45.16
N ASP A 94 -41.20 -48.09 44.32
CA ASP A 94 -41.26 -49.55 44.53
C ASP A 94 -41.02 -50.33 43.22
N SER A 95 -40.63 -51.60 43.34
CA SER A 95 -40.34 -52.52 42.23
C SER A 95 -41.17 -53.80 42.36
N SER A 96 -41.54 -54.39 41.20
CA SER A 96 -41.69 -55.84 40.88
C SER A 96 -43.13 -56.36 40.58
N PRO A 97 -43.33 -57.53 39.90
CA PRO A 97 -42.44 -58.32 39.03
C PRO A 97 -43.05 -58.84 37.68
N ILE A 98 -42.14 -59.17 36.74
CA ILE A 98 -42.01 -60.38 35.88
C ILE A 98 -43.25 -60.98 35.18
N ASN A 99 -43.19 -61.06 33.85
CA ASN A 99 -43.37 -62.32 33.12
C ASN A 99 -42.44 -62.35 31.89
N ASP A 100 -41.57 -63.35 31.88
CA ASP A 100 -40.75 -63.76 30.75
C ASP A 100 -41.65 -64.21 29.58
N ASP A 101 -41.39 -63.70 28.39
CA ASP A 101 -41.36 -64.60 27.23
C ASP A 101 -40.24 -64.16 26.29
N VAL A 102 -39.38 -65.12 26.01
CA VAL A 102 -38.14 -64.98 25.25
C VAL A 102 -38.52 -64.88 23.77
N ASN A 103 -38.16 -63.77 23.13
CA ASN A 103 -37.73 -63.78 21.74
C ASN A 103 -36.52 -62.86 21.62
N GLU A 104 -35.35 -63.49 21.65
CA GLU A 104 -34.10 -62.91 21.18
C GLU A 104 -34.28 -62.56 19.69
N ASP A 105 -34.29 -61.27 19.36
CA ASP A 105 -33.72 -60.70 18.13
C ASP A 105 -34.08 -59.22 18.02
N GLU A 106 -33.41 -58.35 18.80
CA GLU A 106 -33.40 -56.92 18.46
C GLU A 106 -32.19 -56.18 19.05
N LYS A 107 -30.99 -56.55 18.58
CA LYS A 107 -29.77 -55.75 18.79
C LYS A 107 -29.30 -55.09 17.49
N GLY A 108 -30.24 -54.53 16.73
CA GLY A 108 -29.99 -53.85 15.44
C GLY A 108 -30.74 -52.52 15.22
N SER A 109 -31.53 -52.04 16.20
CA SER A 109 -32.52 -50.97 15.93
C SER A 109 -32.03 -49.54 16.24
N VAL A 110 -30.92 -49.36 16.97
CA VAL A 110 -30.46 -48.01 17.36
C VAL A 110 -29.72 -47.29 16.22
N GLU A 111 -28.88 -48.02 15.46
CA GLU A 111 -28.06 -47.46 14.37
C GLU A 111 -28.88 -47.15 13.11
N GLY A 112 -29.91 -47.97 12.83
CA GLY A 112 -30.84 -47.74 11.71
C GLY A 112 -31.76 -46.53 11.92
N LEU A 113 -32.13 -46.24 13.17
CA LEU A 113 -33.02 -45.13 13.50
C LEU A 113 -32.32 -43.77 13.30
N ASP A 114 -31.04 -43.67 13.66
CA ASP A 114 -30.25 -42.45 13.50
C ASP A 114 -29.94 -42.17 12.02
N ASN A 115 -29.61 -43.21 11.25
CA ASN A 115 -29.40 -43.10 9.81
C ASN A 115 -30.69 -42.65 9.07
N SER A 116 -31.86 -43.15 9.48
CA SER A 116 -33.15 -42.74 8.90
C SER A 116 -33.49 -41.26 9.17
N LYS A 117 -33.13 -40.75 10.34
CA LYS A 117 -33.29 -39.33 10.69
C LYS A 117 -32.35 -38.47 9.85
N MET A 118 -31.08 -38.87 9.72
CA MET A 118 -30.09 -38.15 8.92
C MET A 118 -30.49 -38.08 7.44
N ILE A 119 -31.07 -39.15 6.88
CA ILE A 119 -31.61 -39.16 5.52
C ILE A 119 -32.70 -38.08 5.36
N ARG A 120 -33.64 -37.98 6.31
CA ARG A 120 -34.71 -36.95 6.28
C ARG A 120 -34.15 -35.54 6.39
N VAL A 121 -33.11 -35.34 7.19
CA VAL A 121 -32.42 -34.03 7.29
C VAL A 121 -31.75 -33.68 5.96
N CYS A 122 -31.04 -34.62 5.35
CA CYS A 122 -30.40 -34.41 4.04
C CYS A 122 -31.43 -34.13 2.95
N ASP A 123 -32.56 -34.85 2.92
CA ASP A 123 -33.61 -34.64 1.92
C ASP A 123 -34.22 -33.24 1.99
N LYS A 124 -34.47 -32.74 3.21
CA LYS A 124 -34.91 -31.36 3.44
C LYS A 124 -33.86 -30.34 3.02
N LEU A 125 -32.58 -30.57 3.33
CA LEU A 125 -31.51 -29.67 2.91
C LEU A 125 -31.36 -29.62 1.39
N ILE A 126 -31.50 -30.76 0.70
CA ILE A 126 -31.51 -30.81 -0.77
C ILE A 126 -32.65 -29.95 -1.32
N GLU A 127 -33.84 -30.03 -0.73
CA GLU A 127 -34.98 -29.19 -1.11
C GLU A 127 -34.68 -27.69 -0.90
N VAL A 128 -34.16 -27.31 0.26
CA VAL A 128 -33.79 -25.91 0.57
C VAL A 128 -32.76 -25.37 -0.43
N PHE A 129 -31.70 -26.15 -0.73
CA PHE A 129 -30.66 -25.71 -1.67
C PHE A 129 -31.12 -25.68 -3.13
N MET A 130 -32.11 -26.49 -3.51
CA MET A 130 -32.62 -26.54 -4.88
C MET A 130 -33.74 -25.53 -5.15
N VAL A 131 -34.59 -25.27 -4.16
CA VAL A 131 -35.85 -24.54 -4.34
C VAL A 131 -35.81 -23.18 -3.66
N ASP A 132 -35.50 -23.14 -2.36
CA ASP A 132 -35.61 -21.91 -1.56
C ASP A 132 -34.41 -20.98 -1.74
N LYS A 133 -33.23 -21.57 -1.90
CA LYS A 133 -31.94 -20.87 -1.91
C LYS A 133 -31.06 -21.41 -3.02
N PRO A 134 -31.38 -21.15 -4.31
CA PRO A 134 -30.69 -21.79 -5.43
C PRO A 134 -29.32 -21.18 -5.77
N THR A 135 -28.91 -20.08 -5.11
CA THR A 135 -27.70 -19.35 -5.48
C THR A 135 -26.46 -19.81 -4.67
N PRO A 136 -25.26 -19.83 -5.29
CA PRO A 136 -24.01 -20.14 -4.58
C PRO A 136 -23.73 -19.25 -3.37
N THR A 137 -24.18 -18.00 -3.39
CA THR A 137 -24.03 -17.05 -2.28
C THR A 137 -24.89 -17.46 -1.09
N ASP A 138 -26.13 -17.86 -1.33
CA ASP A 138 -27.01 -18.38 -0.28
C ASP A 138 -26.47 -19.68 0.30
N TRP A 139 -25.89 -20.55 -0.54
CA TRP A 139 -25.27 -21.79 -0.10
C TRP A 139 -24.12 -21.51 0.85
N ARG A 140 -23.18 -20.64 0.45
CA ARG A 140 -22.05 -20.23 1.30
C ARG A 140 -22.53 -19.67 2.64
N ARG A 141 -23.60 -18.86 2.64
CA ARG A 141 -24.22 -18.35 3.85
C ARG A 141 -24.75 -19.48 4.72
N LEU A 142 -25.60 -20.37 4.19
CA LEU A 142 -26.15 -21.48 4.96
C LEU A 142 -25.06 -22.39 5.56
N LEU A 143 -24.00 -22.66 4.80
CA LEU A 143 -22.86 -23.44 5.28
C LEU A 143 -22.08 -22.73 6.39
N ALA A 144 -21.86 -21.42 6.27
CA ALA A 144 -21.16 -20.63 7.29
C ALA A 144 -21.95 -20.53 8.60
N PHE A 145 -23.28 -20.53 8.54
CA PHE A 145 -24.15 -20.39 9.72
C PHE A 145 -24.39 -21.73 10.45
N SER A 146 -24.18 -22.87 9.78
CA SER A 146 -24.52 -24.17 10.32
C SER A 146 -23.41 -24.74 11.20
N LYS A 147 -23.69 -24.85 12.50
CA LYS A 147 -22.79 -25.50 13.48
C LYS A 147 -22.70 -27.01 13.30
N GLU A 148 -23.74 -27.62 12.75
CA GLU A 148 -23.88 -29.07 12.56
C GLU A 148 -23.47 -29.52 11.15
N TRP A 149 -23.11 -28.60 10.25
CA TRP A 149 -22.77 -28.97 8.88
C TRP A 149 -21.61 -29.96 8.80
N SER A 150 -20.62 -29.88 9.71
CA SER A 150 -19.49 -30.81 9.76
C SER A 150 -19.91 -32.26 9.95
N SER A 151 -20.98 -32.52 10.73
CA SER A 151 -21.54 -33.87 10.93
C SER A 151 -22.50 -34.27 9.82
N ILE A 152 -23.25 -33.33 9.24
CA ILE A 152 -24.23 -33.59 8.18
C ILE A 152 -23.54 -33.85 6.83
N ARG A 153 -22.43 -33.15 6.55
CA ARG A 153 -21.77 -33.08 5.25
C ARG A 153 -21.50 -34.45 4.58
N PRO A 154 -20.89 -35.46 5.26
CA PRO A 154 -20.60 -36.74 4.63
C PRO A 154 -21.88 -37.47 4.18
N HIS A 155 -22.95 -37.35 4.97
CA HIS A 155 -24.25 -37.95 4.66
C HIS A 155 -24.97 -37.21 3.55
N PHE A 156 -24.88 -35.87 3.53
CA PHE A 156 -25.52 -35.04 2.51
C PHE A 156 -25.03 -35.37 1.10
N PHE A 157 -23.70 -35.45 0.89
CA PHE A 157 -23.15 -35.73 -0.43
C PHE A 157 -23.42 -37.16 -0.88
N LYS A 158 -23.37 -38.14 0.04
CA LYS A 158 -23.80 -39.50 -0.23
C LYS A 158 -25.27 -39.55 -0.64
N ARG A 159 -26.14 -38.84 0.09
CA ARG A 159 -27.58 -38.78 -0.21
C ARG A 159 -27.89 -38.12 -1.55
N CYS A 160 -27.15 -37.08 -1.94
CA CYS A 160 -27.27 -36.47 -3.27
C CYS A 160 -26.98 -37.48 -4.39
N GLN A 161 -25.96 -38.32 -4.19
CA GLN A 161 -25.59 -39.39 -5.14
C GLN A 161 -26.66 -40.49 -5.18
N ASP A 162 -27.07 -41.01 -4.01
CA ASP A 162 -28.09 -42.05 -3.89
C ASP A 162 -29.42 -41.62 -4.56
N ARG A 163 -29.82 -40.36 -4.36
CA ARG A 163 -31.04 -39.81 -4.97
C ARG A 163 -30.89 -39.63 -6.49
N ALA A 164 -29.71 -39.23 -6.98
CA ALA A 164 -29.47 -39.12 -8.41
C ALA A 164 -29.42 -40.49 -9.11
N ASP A 165 -28.95 -41.54 -8.43
CA ASP A 165 -28.87 -42.89 -8.96
C ASP A 165 -30.24 -43.58 -9.02
N GLY A 166 -31.12 -43.28 -8.05
CA GLY A 166 -32.51 -43.75 -8.03
C GLY A 166 -33.51 -42.92 -8.85
N GLU A 167 -33.09 -41.77 -9.41
CA GLU A 167 -33.96 -40.88 -10.19
C GLU A 167 -34.09 -41.34 -11.64
N ALA A 168 -35.34 -41.47 -12.12
CA ALA A 168 -35.63 -41.91 -13.48
C ALA A 168 -35.61 -40.75 -14.48
N ASP A 169 -35.98 -39.54 -14.06
CA ASP A 169 -35.93 -38.35 -14.93
C ASP A 169 -34.47 -37.89 -15.15
N PRO A 170 -33.97 -37.90 -16.40
CA PRO A 170 -32.61 -37.42 -16.70
C PRO A 170 -32.39 -35.96 -16.32
N GLY A 171 -33.43 -35.12 -16.38
CA GLY A 171 -33.36 -33.70 -16.04
C GLY A 171 -33.10 -33.47 -14.55
N MET A 172 -33.92 -34.08 -13.69
CA MET A 172 -33.74 -34.02 -12.24
C MET A 172 -32.47 -34.71 -11.77
N LYS A 173 -32.09 -35.84 -12.37
CA LYS A 173 -30.78 -36.50 -12.12
C LYS A 173 -29.61 -35.54 -12.37
N HIS A 174 -29.60 -34.84 -13.50
CA HIS A 174 -28.56 -33.86 -13.81
C HIS A 174 -28.51 -32.72 -12.78
N LYS A 175 -29.67 -32.22 -12.33
CA LYS A 175 -29.75 -31.15 -11.32
C LYS A 175 -29.17 -31.58 -9.98
N LEU A 176 -29.47 -32.79 -9.51
CA LEU A 176 -28.94 -33.35 -8.26
C LEU A 176 -27.42 -33.52 -8.30
N LEU A 177 -26.89 -34.09 -9.39
CA LEU A 177 -25.43 -34.23 -9.56
C LEU A 177 -24.72 -32.87 -9.68
N ARG A 178 -25.37 -31.88 -10.31
CA ARG A 178 -24.85 -30.51 -10.39
C ARG A 178 -24.83 -29.83 -9.02
N LEU A 179 -25.90 -29.98 -8.24
CA LEU A 179 -25.98 -29.48 -6.87
C LEU A 179 -24.84 -30.07 -6.02
N GLY A 180 -24.73 -31.40 -5.99
CA GLY A 180 -23.71 -32.09 -5.20
C GLY A 180 -22.30 -31.63 -5.54
N ARG A 181 -21.95 -31.53 -6.83
CA ARG A 181 -20.62 -31.06 -7.26
C ARG A 181 -20.36 -29.60 -6.86
N LYS A 182 -21.27 -28.69 -7.19
CA LYS A 182 -21.08 -27.26 -6.90
C LYS A 182 -21.08 -26.96 -5.40
N LEU A 183 -21.96 -27.59 -4.63
CA LEU A 183 -22.00 -27.40 -3.18
C LEU A 183 -20.74 -27.96 -2.52
N LYS A 184 -20.17 -29.04 -3.06
CA LYS A 184 -18.88 -29.58 -2.61
C LYS A 184 -17.73 -28.59 -2.83
N GLU A 185 -17.66 -27.96 -4.00
CA GLU A 185 -16.66 -26.90 -4.25
C GLU A 185 -16.79 -25.74 -3.25
N ILE A 186 -18.03 -25.30 -2.98
CA ILE A 186 -18.27 -24.23 -2.00
C ILE A 186 -17.95 -24.69 -0.57
N ASP A 187 -18.28 -25.93 -0.21
CA ASP A 187 -17.95 -26.50 1.10
C ASP A 187 -16.44 -26.53 1.36
N GLU A 188 -15.67 -27.02 0.37
CA GLU A 188 -14.21 -27.04 0.44
C GLU A 188 -13.65 -25.62 0.58
N ASP A 189 -14.22 -24.65 -0.13
CA ASP A 189 -13.83 -23.24 -0.03
C ASP A 189 -14.15 -22.64 1.34
N VAL A 190 -15.36 -22.85 1.85
CA VAL A 190 -15.79 -22.43 3.20
C VAL A 190 -14.88 -23.02 4.27
N GLN A 191 -14.47 -24.28 4.12
CA GLN A 191 -13.56 -24.93 5.08
C GLN A 191 -12.17 -24.32 5.08
N ARG A 192 -11.59 -24.06 3.91
CA ARG A 192 -10.30 -23.37 3.81
C ARG A 192 -10.34 -22.00 4.47
N HIS A 193 -11.42 -21.25 4.25
CA HIS A 193 -11.60 -19.94 4.88
C HIS A 193 -11.85 -20.03 6.38
N ASN A 194 -12.60 -21.02 6.86
CA ASN A 194 -12.79 -21.27 8.29
C ASN A 194 -11.48 -21.67 8.97
N GLU A 195 -10.66 -22.52 8.35
CA GLU A 195 -9.34 -22.88 8.87
C GLU A 195 -8.45 -21.65 9.02
N LEU A 196 -8.38 -20.80 8.00
CA LEU A 196 -7.62 -19.54 8.09
C LEU A 196 -8.17 -18.63 9.18
N LEU A 197 -9.50 -18.52 9.30
CA LEU A 197 -10.15 -17.72 10.33
C LEU A 197 -9.82 -18.22 11.74
N GLU A 198 -9.82 -19.53 11.97
CA GLU A 198 -9.46 -20.13 13.26
C GLU A 198 -7.98 -19.90 13.60
N VAL A 199 -7.07 -19.96 12.62
CA VAL A 199 -5.66 -19.60 12.82
C VAL A 199 -5.51 -18.14 13.25
N VAL A 200 -6.23 -17.22 12.60
CA VAL A 200 -6.20 -15.78 12.93
C VAL A 200 -6.83 -15.52 14.31
N LYS A 201 -7.94 -16.18 14.64
CA LYS A 201 -8.57 -16.09 15.97
C LYS A 201 -7.70 -16.65 17.09
N GLY A 202 -6.93 -17.70 16.80
CA GLY A 202 -6.02 -18.33 17.77
C GLY A 202 -4.84 -17.43 18.16
N ALA A 203 -4.41 -16.54 17.27
CA ALA A 203 -3.28 -15.64 17.52
C ALA A 203 -3.54 -14.21 16.95
N PRO A 204 -4.48 -13.45 17.54
CA PRO A 204 -4.88 -12.14 17.01
C PRO A 204 -3.78 -11.06 17.15
N SER A 205 -2.76 -11.29 17.99
CA SER A 205 -1.58 -10.42 18.08
C SER A 205 -0.53 -10.69 17.00
N GLU A 206 -0.61 -11.83 16.30
CA GLU A 206 0.38 -12.29 15.32
C GLU A 206 -0.16 -12.24 13.88
N VAL A 207 -1.26 -11.52 13.65
CA VAL A 207 -1.92 -11.41 12.34
C VAL A 207 -0.94 -11.01 11.23
N SER A 208 -0.03 -10.08 11.50
CA SER A 208 1.01 -9.67 10.54
C SER A 208 1.94 -10.82 10.13
N GLU A 209 2.30 -11.71 11.07
CA GLU A 209 3.14 -12.87 10.78
C GLU A 209 2.36 -13.94 10.02
N ILE A 210 1.10 -14.17 10.37
CA ILE A 210 0.20 -15.09 9.67
C ILE A 210 0.03 -14.63 8.21
N VAL A 211 -0.23 -13.34 7.99
CA VAL A 211 -0.33 -12.75 6.65
C VAL A 211 0.97 -12.93 5.88
N ALA A 212 2.13 -12.66 6.48
CA ALA A 212 3.41 -12.82 5.79
C ALA A 212 3.67 -14.27 5.32
N ARG A 213 3.22 -15.27 6.08
CA ARG A 213 3.39 -16.70 5.74
C ARG A 213 2.33 -17.24 4.79
N ARG A 214 1.08 -16.76 4.93
CA ARG A 214 -0.10 -17.27 4.22
C ARG A 214 -0.74 -16.22 3.31
N ARG A 215 0.01 -15.23 2.81
CA ARG A 215 -0.53 -14.10 2.03
C ARG A 215 -1.48 -14.53 0.91
N LYS A 216 -1.18 -15.64 0.23
CA LYS A 216 -1.98 -16.21 -0.87
C LYS A 216 -3.40 -16.63 -0.45
N ASP A 217 -3.61 -16.94 0.83
CA ASP A 217 -4.90 -17.40 1.34
C ASP A 217 -5.81 -16.23 1.76
N PHE A 218 -5.25 -15.03 1.94
CA PHE A 218 -6.01 -13.80 2.19
C PHE A 218 -6.53 -13.20 0.88
N THR A 219 -7.52 -13.88 0.28
CA THR A 219 -8.15 -13.46 -0.98
C THR A 219 -9.40 -12.61 -0.74
N LYS A 220 -9.96 -12.04 -1.81
CA LYS A 220 -11.23 -11.31 -1.75
C LYS A 220 -12.35 -12.21 -1.21
N GLU A 221 -12.36 -13.47 -1.62
CA GLU A 221 -13.33 -14.49 -1.23
C GLU A 221 -13.26 -14.78 0.27
N PHE A 222 -12.05 -14.82 0.84
CA PHE A 222 -11.86 -14.94 2.29
C PHE A 222 -12.52 -13.79 3.05
N PHE A 223 -12.33 -12.53 2.61
CA PHE A 223 -12.93 -11.38 3.29
C PHE A 223 -14.46 -11.34 3.13
N VAL A 224 -14.99 -11.78 1.98
CA VAL A 224 -16.45 -11.95 1.79
C VAL A 224 -16.98 -13.03 2.74
N HIS A 225 -16.27 -14.14 2.89
CA HIS A 225 -16.62 -15.20 3.83
C HIS A 225 -16.58 -14.70 5.28
N LEU A 226 -15.53 -14.00 5.68
CA LEU A 226 -15.41 -13.40 7.01
C LEU A 226 -16.55 -12.44 7.33
N HIS A 227 -16.93 -11.60 6.37
CA HIS A 227 -18.09 -10.71 6.53
C HIS A 227 -19.39 -11.51 6.70
N THR A 228 -19.60 -12.55 5.89
CA THR A 228 -20.78 -13.43 5.98
C THR A 228 -20.84 -14.13 7.34
N VAL A 229 -19.70 -14.59 7.87
CA VAL A 229 -19.61 -15.18 9.22
C VAL A 229 -19.91 -14.12 10.28
N ALA A 230 -19.41 -12.89 10.17
CA ALA A 230 -19.72 -11.81 11.12
C ALA A 230 -21.22 -11.45 11.13
N GLU A 231 -21.86 -11.41 9.96
CA GLU A 231 -23.31 -11.22 9.83
C GLU A 231 -24.11 -12.37 10.45
N SER A 232 -23.52 -13.55 10.62
CA SER A 232 -24.23 -14.68 11.23
C SER A 232 -24.49 -14.53 12.72
N TYR A 233 -23.71 -13.69 13.41
CA TYR A 233 -23.90 -13.34 14.81
C TYR A 233 -24.86 -12.14 14.97
N TYR A 234 -26.00 -12.14 14.27
CA TYR A 234 -26.96 -11.01 14.28
C TYR A 234 -27.58 -10.76 15.66
N ASP A 235 -27.66 -11.80 16.47
CA ASP A 235 -28.17 -11.87 17.83
C ASP A 235 -27.07 -11.66 18.90
N ASN A 236 -25.79 -11.60 18.49
CA ASN A 236 -24.67 -11.33 19.37
C ASN A 236 -23.76 -10.21 18.80
N PRO A 237 -24.08 -8.93 19.10
CA PRO A 237 -23.33 -7.80 18.56
C PRO A 237 -21.87 -7.77 19.03
N THR A 238 -21.54 -8.39 20.16
CA THR A 238 -20.18 -8.46 20.69
C THR A 238 -19.29 -9.33 19.78
N GLU A 239 -19.75 -10.53 19.44
CA GLU A 239 -19.03 -11.45 18.54
C GLU A 239 -18.94 -10.89 17.12
N GLN A 240 -20.02 -10.29 16.63
CA GLN A 240 -20.04 -9.60 15.33
C GLN A 240 -18.98 -8.48 15.27
N ASN A 241 -18.94 -7.62 16.28
CA ASN A 241 -17.95 -6.53 16.35
C ASN A 241 -16.52 -7.05 16.50
N ALA A 242 -16.31 -8.13 17.25
CA ALA A 242 -15.01 -8.76 17.39
C ALA A 242 -14.49 -9.30 16.05
N LEU A 243 -15.35 -9.99 15.28
CA LEU A 243 -15.02 -10.49 13.94
C LEU A 243 -14.78 -9.36 12.94
N ALA A 244 -15.59 -8.30 12.97
CA ALA A 244 -15.38 -7.13 12.12
C ALA A 244 -14.02 -6.46 12.40
N LYS A 245 -13.66 -6.30 13.69
CA LYS A 245 -12.36 -5.76 14.10
C LYS A 245 -11.21 -6.66 13.66
N LEU A 246 -11.37 -7.99 13.78
CA LEU A 246 -10.39 -8.95 13.31
C LEU A 246 -10.21 -8.84 11.79
N GLY A 247 -11.30 -8.72 11.02
CA GLY A 247 -11.27 -8.52 9.59
C GLY A 247 -10.54 -7.25 9.15
N ASN A 248 -10.81 -6.13 9.82
CA ASN A 248 -10.08 -4.88 9.58
C ASN A 248 -8.58 -5.01 9.90
N THR A 249 -8.24 -5.76 10.95
CA THR A 249 -6.84 -6.02 11.32
C THR A 249 -6.14 -6.87 10.26
N CYS A 250 -6.79 -7.93 9.76
CA CYS A 250 -6.29 -8.74 8.65
C CYS A 250 -6.09 -7.91 7.38
N LEU A 251 -7.06 -7.06 7.04
CA LEU A 251 -6.99 -6.22 5.84
C LEU A 251 -5.86 -5.20 5.94
N ALA A 252 -5.72 -4.53 7.09
CA ALA A 252 -4.61 -3.61 7.33
C ALA A 252 -3.24 -4.32 7.26
N ALA A 253 -3.13 -5.53 7.81
CA ALA A 253 -1.92 -6.33 7.74
C ALA A 253 -1.58 -6.78 6.30
N VAL A 254 -2.58 -7.16 5.51
CA VAL A 254 -2.43 -7.48 4.08
C VAL A 254 -1.94 -6.26 3.29
N GLN A 255 -2.59 -5.10 3.47
CA GLN A 255 -2.18 -3.86 2.82
C GLN A 255 -0.75 -3.46 3.19
N ALA A 256 -0.39 -3.56 4.47
CA ALA A 256 0.96 -3.28 4.94
C ALA A 256 2.00 -4.23 4.33
N TYR A 257 1.69 -5.53 4.25
CA TYR A 257 2.57 -6.52 3.63
C TYR A 257 2.76 -6.27 2.13
N ASP A 258 1.68 -6.02 1.40
CA ASP A 258 1.73 -5.77 -0.04
C ASP A 258 2.51 -4.49 -0.34
N THR A 259 2.20 -3.41 0.37
CA THR A 259 2.91 -2.13 0.23
C THR A 259 4.41 -2.27 0.55
N ALA A 260 4.75 -3.01 1.60
CA ALA A 260 6.15 -3.26 1.96
C ALA A 260 6.86 -4.08 0.88
N THR A 261 6.19 -5.09 0.30
CA THR A 261 6.73 -5.93 -0.76
C THR A 261 6.97 -5.12 -2.04
N GLU A 262 5.98 -4.34 -2.47
CA GLU A 262 6.11 -3.40 -3.60
C GLU A 262 7.24 -2.39 -3.37
N SER A 263 7.37 -1.87 -2.15
CA SER A 263 8.46 -0.96 -1.79
C SER A 263 9.84 -1.64 -1.87
N ILE A 264 9.96 -2.91 -1.47
CA ILE A 264 11.22 -3.65 -1.58
C ILE A 264 11.57 -3.87 -3.05
N GLU A 265 10.59 -4.26 -3.87
CA GLU A 265 10.78 -4.44 -5.31
C GLU A 265 11.19 -3.14 -6.00
N ALA A 266 10.56 -2.01 -5.63
CA ALA A 266 10.93 -0.68 -6.12
C ALA A 266 12.37 -0.31 -5.74
N ILE A 267 12.78 -0.57 -4.49
CA ILE A 267 14.16 -0.34 -4.03
C ILE A 267 15.15 -1.21 -4.83
N ASN A 268 14.88 -2.50 -4.99
CA ASN A 268 15.76 -3.42 -5.73
C ASN A 268 15.89 -3.01 -7.21
N ALA A 269 14.78 -2.65 -7.86
CA ALA A 269 14.78 -2.19 -9.24
C ALA A 269 15.57 -0.88 -9.39
N ALA A 270 15.38 0.05 -8.45
CA ALA A 270 16.12 1.29 -8.45
C ALA A 270 17.62 1.09 -8.14
N GLU A 271 17.99 0.10 -7.33
CA GLU A 271 19.39 -0.23 -7.03
C GLU A 271 20.10 -0.70 -8.30
N LEU A 272 19.46 -1.57 -9.10
CA LEU A 272 20.00 -2.00 -10.38
C LEU A 272 20.20 -0.82 -11.35
N LYS A 273 19.23 0.10 -11.44
CA LYS A 273 19.36 1.32 -12.25
C LYS A 273 20.51 2.19 -11.75
N PHE A 274 20.65 2.37 -10.43
CA PHE A 274 21.70 3.18 -9.84
C PHE A 274 23.09 2.59 -10.07
N GLN A 275 23.24 1.28 -9.94
CA GLN A 275 24.46 0.56 -10.28
C GLN A 275 24.81 0.72 -11.76
N ASP A 276 23.82 0.64 -12.66
CA ASP A 276 24.05 0.87 -14.10
C ASP A 276 24.52 2.31 -14.40
N ILE A 277 24.02 3.32 -13.66
CA ILE A 277 24.48 4.71 -13.77
C ILE A 277 25.93 4.83 -13.29
N ILE A 278 26.25 4.36 -12.07
CA ILE A 278 27.59 4.51 -11.48
C ILE A 278 28.66 3.76 -12.29
N ASN A 279 28.32 2.58 -12.81
CA ASN A 279 29.25 1.77 -13.61
C ASN A 279 29.41 2.27 -15.06
N SER A 280 28.88 3.45 -15.38
CA SER A 280 29.07 4.08 -16.69
C SER A 280 30.53 4.42 -16.95
N PRO A 281 31.02 4.28 -18.19
CA PRO A 281 32.42 4.51 -18.54
C PRO A 281 32.84 6.00 -18.48
N SER A 282 31.87 6.92 -18.44
CA SER A 282 32.12 8.36 -18.28
C SER A 282 30.92 9.07 -17.65
N LEU A 283 31.15 10.28 -17.13
CA LEU A 283 30.09 11.13 -16.55
C LEU A 283 29.01 11.50 -17.59
N ASP A 284 29.41 11.80 -18.83
CA ASP A 284 28.46 12.15 -19.89
C ASP A 284 27.49 10.99 -20.19
N VAL A 285 28.02 9.76 -20.29
CA VAL A 285 27.19 8.56 -20.48
C VAL A 285 26.26 8.34 -19.29
N ALA A 286 26.73 8.58 -18.06
CA ALA A 286 25.90 8.47 -16.87
C ALA A 286 24.74 9.49 -16.87
N CYS A 287 25.00 10.74 -17.27
CA CYS A 287 23.97 11.77 -17.40
C CYS A 287 22.94 11.41 -18.49
N GLN A 288 23.39 10.93 -19.66
CA GLN A 288 22.48 10.48 -20.73
C GLN A 288 21.57 9.33 -20.28
N LYS A 289 22.07 8.42 -19.42
CA LYS A 289 21.23 7.37 -18.81
C LYS A 289 20.15 7.94 -17.91
N ILE A 290 20.49 8.93 -17.08
CA ILE A 290 19.50 9.64 -16.23
C ILE A 290 18.44 10.31 -17.11
N ASP A 291 18.85 10.99 -18.19
CA ASP A 291 17.93 11.64 -19.13
C ASP A 291 17.00 10.60 -19.81
N SER A 292 17.54 9.45 -20.22
CA SER A 292 16.77 8.34 -20.80
C SER A 292 15.77 7.73 -19.81
N LEU A 293 16.15 7.60 -18.53
CA LEU A 293 15.26 7.13 -17.46
C LEU A 293 14.16 8.13 -17.18
N ALA A 294 14.46 9.43 -17.16
CA ALA A 294 13.46 10.49 -17.00
C ALA A 294 12.46 10.49 -18.15
N ALA A 295 12.92 10.42 -19.40
CA ALA A 295 12.06 10.37 -20.58
C ALA A 295 11.10 9.17 -20.60
N LYS A 296 11.46 8.07 -19.92
CA LYS A 296 10.63 6.87 -19.78
C LYS A 296 9.77 6.84 -18.51
N ASN A 297 9.75 7.91 -17.72
CA ASN A 297 9.12 7.96 -16.39
C ASN A 297 9.65 6.87 -15.43
N GLN A 298 10.93 6.50 -15.58
CA GLN A 298 11.61 5.49 -14.76
C GLN A 298 12.60 6.09 -13.76
N LEU A 299 12.74 7.42 -13.75
CA LEU A 299 13.40 8.18 -12.68
C LEU A 299 12.45 8.32 -11.49
N ASP A 300 12.17 7.19 -10.85
CA ASP A 300 11.23 7.09 -9.73
C ASP A 300 11.80 7.66 -8.41
N SER A 301 10.94 7.80 -7.41
CA SER A 301 11.30 8.34 -6.10
C SER A 301 12.36 7.50 -5.37
N ALA A 302 12.35 6.17 -5.57
CA ALA A 302 13.33 5.26 -4.97
C ALA A 302 14.72 5.49 -5.57
N LEU A 303 14.83 5.62 -6.90
CA LEU A 303 16.09 5.93 -7.58
C LEU A 303 16.60 7.31 -7.19
N MET A 304 15.73 8.31 -7.13
CA MET A 304 16.12 9.65 -6.69
C MET A 304 16.63 9.65 -5.25
N LEU A 305 15.99 8.90 -4.35
CA LEU A 305 16.42 8.77 -2.97
C LEU A 305 17.82 8.13 -2.88
N MET A 306 18.11 7.12 -3.70
CA MET A 306 19.45 6.52 -3.76
C MET A 306 20.52 7.47 -4.26
N ILE A 307 20.26 8.19 -5.36
CA ILE A 307 21.20 9.20 -5.88
C ILE A 307 21.45 10.28 -4.82
N THR A 308 20.40 10.74 -4.15
CA THR A 308 20.49 11.76 -3.08
C THR A 308 21.31 11.24 -1.89
N LYS A 309 21.04 10.01 -1.44
CA LYS A 309 21.77 9.38 -0.33
C LYS A 309 23.25 9.16 -0.66
N ALA A 310 23.56 8.74 -1.90
CA ALA A 310 24.93 8.56 -2.33
C ALA A 310 25.68 9.89 -2.36
N TRP A 311 25.06 10.95 -2.89
CA TRP A 311 25.61 12.30 -2.86
C TRP A 311 25.82 12.81 -1.44
N SER A 312 24.82 12.72 -0.55
CA SER A 312 24.93 13.19 0.83
C SER A 312 26.03 12.43 1.59
N ALA A 313 26.09 11.11 1.44
CA ALA A 313 27.12 10.28 2.06
C ALA A 313 28.53 10.63 1.55
N ALA A 314 28.70 10.88 0.26
CA ALA A 314 29.99 11.29 -0.30
C ALA A 314 30.39 12.71 0.15
N LYS A 315 29.44 13.65 0.16
CA LYS A 315 29.62 15.03 0.62
C LYS A 315 30.09 15.08 2.08
N GLU A 316 29.52 14.26 2.95
CA GLU A 316 29.84 14.22 4.38
C GLU A 316 31.09 13.37 4.69
N SER A 317 31.50 12.49 3.77
CA SER A 317 32.63 11.59 3.97
C SER A 317 33.97 12.25 3.65
N ASN A 318 34.88 12.19 4.61
CA ASN A 318 36.30 12.50 4.43
C ASN A 318 37.10 11.38 3.74
N MET A 319 36.49 10.22 3.51
CA MET A 319 37.13 9.03 2.90
C MET A 319 36.95 8.97 1.37
N THR A 320 36.11 9.83 0.80
CA THR A 320 35.88 9.90 -0.65
C THR A 320 36.75 10.97 -1.29
N LYS A 321 37.29 10.65 -2.47
CA LYS A 321 38.06 11.63 -3.25
C LYS A 321 37.13 12.71 -3.81
N ASP A 322 37.68 13.90 -4.01
CA ASP A 322 36.88 15.03 -4.50
C ASP A 322 36.33 14.79 -5.91
N GLU A 323 37.02 14.02 -6.76
CA GLU A 323 36.48 13.67 -8.09
C GLU A 323 35.20 12.82 -7.98
N VAL A 324 35.10 11.97 -6.95
CA VAL A 324 33.90 11.15 -6.71
C VAL A 324 32.75 12.03 -6.21
N LYS A 325 33.04 13.03 -5.38
CA LYS A 325 32.05 14.00 -4.91
C LYS A 325 31.51 14.82 -6.09
N ASP A 326 32.39 15.32 -6.96
CA ASP A 326 32.00 16.10 -8.13
C ASP A 326 31.12 15.27 -9.08
N ILE A 327 31.49 14.01 -9.35
CA ILE A 327 30.68 13.09 -10.16
C ILE A 327 29.29 12.90 -9.53
N LEU A 328 29.21 12.55 -8.24
CA LEU A 328 27.93 12.31 -7.57
C LEU A 328 27.08 13.59 -7.47
N TYR A 329 27.69 14.76 -7.29
CA TYR A 329 27.01 16.04 -7.35
C TYR A 329 26.38 16.29 -8.72
N HIS A 330 27.13 16.04 -9.80
CA HIS A 330 26.63 16.20 -11.16
C HIS A 330 25.48 15.23 -11.46
N LEU A 331 25.56 13.97 -11.02
CA LEU A 331 24.47 13.01 -11.17
C LEU A 331 23.22 13.45 -10.38
N TYR A 332 23.41 13.92 -9.15
CA TYR A 332 22.33 14.47 -8.33
C TYR A 332 21.66 15.68 -9.00
N MET A 333 22.44 16.64 -9.49
CA MET A 333 21.90 17.83 -10.15
C MET A 333 21.18 17.48 -11.45
N THR A 334 21.69 16.51 -12.21
CA THR A 334 21.05 16.02 -13.44
C THR A 334 19.72 15.33 -13.16
N ALA A 335 19.68 14.44 -12.15
CA ALA A 335 18.44 13.77 -11.75
C ALA A 335 17.41 14.75 -11.19
N ARG A 336 17.85 15.68 -10.32
CA ARG A 336 16.99 16.74 -9.77
C ARG A 336 16.42 17.65 -10.85
N GLY A 337 17.22 18.06 -11.83
CA GLY A 337 16.75 18.89 -12.95
C GLY A 337 15.71 18.17 -13.79
N ASN A 338 15.91 16.88 -14.09
CA ASN A 338 14.93 16.08 -14.81
C ASN A 338 13.61 15.92 -14.04
N LEU A 339 13.64 15.69 -12.73
CA LEU A 339 12.43 15.63 -11.91
C LEU A 339 11.67 16.96 -11.88
N GLN A 340 12.38 18.08 -11.87
CA GLN A 340 11.74 19.40 -11.92
C GLN A 340 10.97 19.61 -13.22
N ARG A 341 11.45 19.06 -14.35
CA ARG A 341 10.74 19.13 -15.64
C ARG A 341 9.50 18.25 -15.71
N LEU A 342 9.45 17.17 -14.94
CA LEU A 342 8.24 16.34 -14.81
C LEU A 342 7.13 17.03 -14.00
N LEU A 343 7.43 18.11 -13.27
CA LEU A 343 6.41 18.88 -12.58
C LEU A 343 5.53 19.62 -13.59
N PRO A 344 4.19 19.63 -13.39
CA PRO A 344 3.30 20.51 -14.13
C PRO A 344 3.81 21.96 -14.14
N LYS A 345 3.66 22.63 -15.28
CA LYS A 345 4.19 23.99 -15.48
C LYS A 345 3.68 24.99 -14.45
N GLU A 346 2.43 24.85 -14.00
CA GLU A 346 1.87 25.70 -12.96
C GLU A 346 2.62 25.54 -11.63
N ILE A 347 3.08 24.34 -11.26
CA ILE A 347 3.88 24.13 -10.04
C ILE A 347 5.26 24.79 -10.19
N ARG A 348 5.86 24.72 -11.37
CA ARG A 348 7.16 25.36 -11.66
C ARG A 348 7.05 26.89 -11.57
N ILE A 349 5.99 27.47 -12.15
CA ILE A 349 5.69 28.91 -12.07
C ILE A 349 5.49 29.34 -10.62
N VAL A 350 4.64 28.65 -9.85
CA VAL A 350 4.42 28.98 -8.42
C VAL A 350 5.74 28.93 -7.65
N LYS A 351 6.56 27.90 -7.86
CA LYS A 351 7.83 27.75 -7.16
C LYS A 351 8.77 28.92 -7.46
N TYR A 352 8.88 29.33 -8.73
CA TYR A 352 9.67 30.50 -9.12
C TYR A 352 9.15 31.78 -8.45
N LEU A 353 7.83 32.01 -8.46
CA LEU A 353 7.22 33.18 -7.83
C LEU A 353 7.45 33.25 -6.31
N LEU A 354 7.55 32.10 -5.64
CA LEU A 354 7.84 32.02 -4.20
C LEU A 354 9.31 32.29 -3.85
N GLU A 355 10.22 32.14 -4.81
CA GLU A 355 11.65 32.49 -4.68
C GLU A 355 11.88 34.01 -4.79
N ILE A 356 10.98 34.76 -5.43
CA ILE A 356 11.09 36.22 -5.60
C ILE A 356 10.68 36.95 -4.32
N GLU A 357 11.64 37.62 -3.67
CA GLU A 357 11.38 38.39 -2.45
C GLU A 357 10.71 39.73 -2.74
N ASP A 358 11.11 40.43 -3.80
CA ASP A 358 10.61 41.76 -4.15
C ASP A 358 9.17 41.70 -4.74
N PRO A 359 8.21 42.48 -4.20
CA PRO A 359 6.82 42.41 -4.65
C PRO A 359 6.61 42.98 -6.06
N GLU A 360 7.40 43.95 -6.50
CA GLU A 360 7.28 44.52 -7.86
C GLU A 360 7.82 43.52 -8.89
N GLU A 361 8.99 42.93 -8.63
CA GLU A 361 9.55 41.86 -9.46
C GLU A 361 8.61 40.65 -9.53
N ARG A 362 7.94 40.29 -8.43
CA ARG A 362 6.97 39.18 -8.41
C ARG A 362 5.74 39.49 -9.25
N LEU A 363 5.27 40.74 -9.24
CA LEU A 363 4.16 41.18 -10.07
C LEU A 363 4.53 41.26 -11.56
N CYS A 364 5.76 41.67 -11.88
CA CYS A 364 6.31 41.57 -13.23
C CYS A 364 6.37 40.10 -13.70
N ALA A 365 6.92 39.21 -12.87
CA ALA A 365 7.00 37.78 -13.17
C ALA A 365 5.61 37.13 -13.34
N LEU A 366 4.60 37.57 -12.60
CA LEU A 366 3.20 37.16 -12.81
C LEU A 366 2.67 37.63 -14.17
N ASN A 367 2.92 38.89 -14.55
CA ASN A 367 2.53 39.39 -15.87
C ASN A 367 3.20 38.60 -16.99
N ASP A 368 4.48 38.28 -16.85
CA ASP A 368 5.22 37.46 -17.80
C ASP A 368 4.63 36.04 -17.88
N ALA A 369 4.32 35.42 -16.73
CA ALA A 369 3.72 34.09 -16.66
C ALA A 369 2.29 34.03 -17.22
N PHE A 370 1.57 35.15 -17.28
CA PHE A 370 0.22 35.23 -17.86
C PHE A 370 0.21 35.71 -19.32
N THR A 371 1.36 36.17 -19.83
CA THR A 371 1.48 36.60 -21.22
C THR A 371 1.82 35.39 -22.10
N PRO A 372 0.96 35.00 -23.06
CA PRO A 372 1.25 33.88 -23.94
C PRO A 372 2.53 34.13 -24.75
N GLY A 373 3.46 33.19 -24.73
CA GLY A 373 4.75 33.29 -25.42
C GLY A 373 5.32 31.93 -25.82
N GLU A 374 6.51 31.91 -26.42
CA GLU A 374 7.23 30.66 -26.67
C GLU A 374 7.69 30.04 -25.35
N GLU A 375 7.28 28.81 -25.07
CA GLU A 375 7.72 28.08 -23.88
C GLU A 375 9.14 27.54 -24.12
N LEU A 376 10.07 27.94 -23.26
CA LEU A 376 11.45 27.45 -23.29
C LEU A 376 11.76 26.80 -21.95
N GLU A 377 12.02 25.49 -21.97
CA GLU A 377 12.46 24.74 -20.79
C GLU A 377 13.99 24.72 -20.74
N GLY A 378 14.55 25.43 -19.77
CA GLY A 378 15.99 25.55 -19.58
C GLY A 378 16.57 24.48 -18.65
N LYS A 379 17.89 24.58 -18.41
CA LYS A 379 18.53 23.89 -17.27
C LYS A 379 18.33 24.62 -15.94
N ASP A 380 18.22 25.96 -15.98
CA ASP A 380 18.16 26.82 -14.79
C ASP A 380 16.97 27.78 -14.75
N VAL A 381 16.46 28.22 -15.90
CA VAL A 381 15.33 29.16 -16.00
C VAL A 381 14.37 28.64 -17.05
N ASP A 382 13.09 28.59 -16.70
CA ASP A 382 12.02 28.23 -17.61
C ASP A 382 11.21 29.46 -17.97
N ASN A 383 10.99 29.68 -19.26
CA ASN A 383 9.99 30.62 -19.73
C ASN A 383 8.69 29.82 -19.93
N LEU A 384 7.81 29.84 -18.93
CA LEU A 384 6.55 29.12 -18.94
C LEU A 384 5.39 30.11 -18.83
N TYR A 385 4.30 29.85 -19.55
CA TYR A 385 3.08 30.62 -19.40
C TYR A 385 1.91 29.74 -18.94
N THR A 386 0.98 30.35 -18.21
CA THR A 386 -0.28 29.74 -17.79
C THR A 386 -1.39 30.78 -17.77
N THR A 387 -2.60 30.40 -17.36
CA THR A 387 -3.70 31.37 -17.18
C THR A 387 -3.88 31.70 -15.69
N PRO A 388 -4.37 32.90 -15.36
CA PRO A 388 -4.68 33.28 -13.98
C PRO A 388 -5.55 32.23 -13.27
N GLU A 389 -6.56 31.68 -13.95
CA GLU A 389 -7.49 30.70 -13.39
C GLU A 389 -6.81 29.38 -13.03
N LYS A 390 -5.92 28.88 -13.89
CA LYS A 390 -5.19 27.63 -13.66
C LYS A 390 -4.21 27.78 -12.51
N LEU A 391 -3.43 28.87 -12.49
CA LEU A 391 -2.47 29.13 -11.43
C LEU A 391 -3.19 29.28 -10.08
N HIS A 392 -4.27 30.06 -10.05
CA HIS A 392 -5.08 30.28 -8.86
C HIS A 392 -5.74 28.99 -8.34
N THR A 393 -6.34 28.19 -9.23
CA THR A 393 -6.95 26.91 -8.87
C THR A 393 -5.92 25.98 -8.23
N LEU A 394 -4.72 25.89 -8.81
CA LEU A 394 -3.63 25.10 -8.23
C LEU A 394 -3.22 25.62 -6.84
N MET A 395 -2.97 26.93 -6.72
CA MET A 395 -2.54 27.51 -5.44
C MET A 395 -3.59 27.29 -4.35
N ARG A 396 -4.87 27.49 -4.66
CA ARG A 396 -5.97 27.24 -3.71
C ARG A 396 -6.07 25.76 -3.34
N ALA A 397 -5.98 24.84 -4.30
CA ALA A 397 -5.97 23.41 -4.02
C ALA A 397 -4.82 22.99 -3.09
N VAL A 398 -3.63 23.61 -3.22
CA VAL A 398 -2.49 23.35 -2.33
C VAL A 398 -2.74 23.88 -0.91
N VAL A 399 -3.28 25.09 -0.78
CA VAL A 399 -3.65 25.68 0.53
C VAL A 399 -4.76 24.87 1.20
N ASP A 400 -5.79 24.51 0.45
CA ASP A 400 -6.90 23.70 0.94
C ASP A 400 -6.41 22.34 1.43
N ALA A 401 -5.55 21.65 0.65
CA ALA A 401 -4.95 20.38 1.06
C ALA A 401 -4.13 20.52 2.35
N TYR A 402 -3.41 21.63 2.54
CA TYR A 402 -2.69 21.92 3.77
C TYR A 402 -3.65 22.08 4.96
N ASN A 403 -4.74 22.85 4.79
CA ASN A 403 -5.73 23.08 5.84
C ASN A 403 -6.53 21.80 6.19
N PHE A 404 -6.96 21.03 5.19
CA PHE A 404 -7.57 19.71 5.40
C PHE A 404 -6.63 18.74 6.12
N SER A 405 -5.31 18.84 5.89
CA SER A 405 -4.32 18.03 6.63
C SER A 405 -4.15 18.47 8.09
N GLN A 406 -4.45 19.74 8.43
CA GLN A 406 -4.52 20.19 9.83
C GLN A 406 -5.74 19.61 10.55
N GLU A 407 -6.85 19.39 9.83
CA GLU A 407 -8.09 18.85 10.37
C GLU A 407 -8.16 17.30 10.38
N GLY A 408 -7.33 16.62 9.57
CA GLY A 408 -7.34 15.15 9.39
C GLY A 408 -6.27 14.35 10.15
N THR A 409 -6.48 13.02 10.25
CA THR A 409 -5.56 12.01 10.81
C THR A 409 -4.35 11.69 9.93
N LEU A 410 -3.84 12.63 9.13
CA LEU A 410 -2.55 12.44 8.47
C LEU A 410 -1.44 12.52 9.53
N LEU A 411 -0.47 11.60 9.44
CA LEU A 411 0.68 11.50 10.33
C LEU A 411 1.31 12.88 10.52
N ARG A 412 1.45 13.31 11.78
CA ARG A 412 2.13 14.54 12.21
C ARG A 412 3.52 14.72 11.56
N GLU A 413 4.13 13.66 11.07
CA GLU A 413 5.39 13.68 10.32
C GLU A 413 5.27 14.31 8.93
N ALA A 414 4.11 14.20 8.24
CA ALA A 414 3.85 14.91 6.98
C ALA A 414 3.59 16.41 7.19
N ARG A 415 3.12 16.79 8.38
CA ARG A 415 2.88 18.18 8.82
C ARG A 415 4.19 18.97 8.95
N ASP A 416 5.23 18.34 9.49
CA ASP A 416 6.55 18.97 9.67
C ASP A 416 7.31 19.13 8.33
N LEU A 417 6.85 18.44 7.28
CA LEU A 417 7.39 18.53 5.92
C LEU A 417 6.75 19.66 5.09
N MET A 418 5.58 20.19 5.48
CA MET A 418 4.94 21.33 4.81
C MET A 418 5.29 22.63 5.54
N ASN A 419 6.09 23.48 4.90
CA ASN A 419 6.62 24.70 5.50
C ASN A 419 5.52 25.78 5.66
N PRO A 420 5.12 26.16 6.89
CA PRO A 420 4.04 27.12 7.12
C PRO A 420 4.33 28.50 6.52
N LYS A 421 5.61 28.90 6.43
CA LYS A 421 6.01 30.16 5.78
C LYS A 421 5.75 30.17 4.27
N ILE A 422 5.81 29.00 3.64
CA ILE A 422 5.52 28.87 2.21
C ILE A 422 4.02 28.99 1.97
N ILE A 423 3.19 28.42 2.85
CA ILE A 423 1.73 28.53 2.77
C ILE A 423 1.29 29.98 2.94
N GLU A 424 1.84 30.71 3.92
CA GLU A 424 1.55 32.14 4.10
C GLU A 424 1.90 32.97 2.85
N LYS A 425 3.09 32.76 2.27
CA LYS A 425 3.47 33.39 0.99
C LYS A 425 2.53 33.01 -0.16
N LEU A 426 2.03 31.77 -0.18
CA LEU A 426 1.10 31.30 -1.21
C LEU A 426 -0.28 31.95 -1.06
N GLU A 427 -0.77 32.14 0.16
CA GLU A 427 -2.00 32.88 0.44
C GLU A 427 -1.91 34.36 0.03
N GLU A 428 -0.76 35.00 0.28
CA GLU A 428 -0.49 36.35 -0.23
C GLU A 428 -0.51 36.39 -1.75
N LEU A 429 0.13 35.42 -2.41
CA LEU A 429 0.19 35.32 -3.86
C LEU A 429 -1.22 35.11 -4.46
N ILE A 430 -2.07 34.28 -3.84
CA ILE A 430 -3.48 34.12 -4.22
C ILE A 430 -4.20 35.47 -4.20
N LYS A 431 -4.06 36.24 -3.10
CA LYS A 431 -4.69 37.57 -2.98
C LYS A 431 -4.18 38.56 -4.02
N VAL A 432 -2.91 38.45 -4.44
CA VAL A 432 -2.34 39.30 -5.50
C VAL A 432 -2.91 38.91 -6.86
N VAL A 433 -3.04 37.62 -7.15
CA VAL A 433 -3.66 37.15 -8.41
C VAL A 433 -5.13 37.56 -8.48
N GLU A 434 -5.88 37.37 -7.40
CA GLU A 434 -7.30 37.77 -7.31
C GLU A 434 -7.51 39.28 -7.45
N ARG A 435 -6.57 40.12 -6.99
CA ARG A 435 -6.72 41.58 -7.06
C ARG A 435 -6.36 42.19 -8.41
N ASN A 436 -5.44 41.56 -9.15
CA ASN A 436 -4.84 42.16 -10.34
C ASN A 436 -5.23 41.47 -11.65
N PHE A 437 -5.71 40.22 -11.60
CA PHE A 437 -5.90 39.37 -12.78
C PHE A 437 -7.24 38.61 -12.82
N MET A 438 -8.08 38.73 -11.79
CA MET A 438 -9.45 38.18 -11.71
C MET A 438 -10.42 39.27 -11.30
#